data_AF-A0A6B3ES58-F1
#
_entry.id   AF-A0A6B3ES58-F1
#
_cell.length_a   1.000
_cell.length_b   1.000
_cell.length_c   1.000
_cell.angle_alpha   90.00
_cell.angle_beta   90.00
_cell.angle_gamma   90.00
#
_symmetry.space_group_name_H-M   'P 1'
#
loop_
_entity.id
_entity.type
_entity.pdbx_description
1 polymer ?
#
loop_
_entity_poly.entity_id
_entity_poly.type
_entity_poly.pdbx_seq_one_letter_code
_entity_poly.pdbx_strand_id
1 'polypeptide(L)'
;DTAKFDLSFDFVEQGEGGGIQGWIEYSADLFDASTAALLGERLVSLLEQAAAAPHRPLTALDVLREDERARVLTEWNATEAAAQDAPLPEAFRAQAARTPGATALVF
;
A
#
# COMPACT_ATOMS: atom_id res chain seq x y z
N ASP A 1 9.68 -6.82 27.74
CA ASP A 1 9.33 -8.21 27.40
C ASP A 1 9.75 -8.45 25.96
N THR A 2 10.16 -9.66 25.58
CA THR A 2 10.57 -9.96 24.20
C THR A 2 9.48 -10.79 23.53
N ALA A 3 9.04 -10.41 22.33
CA ALA A 3 7.99 -11.11 21.61
C ALA A 3 8.41 -12.56 21.33
N LYS A 4 7.47 -13.50 21.53
CA LYS A 4 7.72 -14.94 21.31
C LYS A 4 7.69 -15.34 19.84
N PHE A 5 6.94 -14.59 19.04
CA PHE A 5 6.78 -14.74 17.60
C PHE A 5 6.94 -13.37 16.94
N ASP A 6 7.10 -13.35 15.62
CA ASP A 6 7.21 -12.10 14.86
C ASP A 6 5.94 -11.24 14.99
N LEU A 7 4.76 -11.87 14.92
CA LEU A 7 3.44 -11.24 15.06
C LEU A 7 2.43 -12.29 15.56
N SER A 8 1.68 -11.95 16.61
CA SER A 8 0.63 -12.78 17.20
C SER A 8 -0.64 -11.97 17.38
N PHE A 9 -1.79 -12.62 17.12
CA PHE A 9 -3.11 -12.11 17.45
C PHE A 9 -3.77 -13.06 18.44
N ASP A 10 -4.10 -12.54 19.61
CA ASP A 10 -4.81 -13.29 20.64
C ASP A 10 -6.23 -12.74 20.75
N PHE A 11 -7.21 -13.62 20.93
CA PHE A 11 -8.62 -13.26 21.05
C PHE A 11 -9.26 -13.98 22.23
N VAL A 12 -10.13 -13.28 22.95
CA VAL A 12 -10.96 -13.84 24.01
C VAL A 12 -12.39 -13.36 23.83
N GLU A 13 -13.31 -14.32 23.76
CA GLU A 13 -14.73 -14.06 23.85
C GLU A 13 -15.05 -13.54 25.26
N GLN A 14 -15.68 -12.38 25.32
CA GLN A 14 -16.20 -11.82 26.55
C GLN A 14 -17.51 -12.54 26.89
N GLY A 15 -17.91 -12.57 28.17
CA GLY A 15 -19.14 -13.24 28.60
C GLY A 15 -20.39 -12.83 27.80
N GLU A 16 -21.51 -13.53 27.97
CA GLU A 16 -22.70 -13.41 27.10
C GLU A 16 -23.00 -11.98 26.60
N GLY A 17 -22.93 -11.79 25.29
CA GLY A 17 -23.20 -10.52 24.61
C GLY A 17 -22.05 -9.51 24.62
N GLY A 18 -20.90 -9.83 25.23
CA GLY A 18 -19.73 -8.94 25.35
C GLY A 18 -18.83 -8.88 24.11
N GLY A 19 -19.06 -9.73 23.10
CA GLY A 19 -18.28 -9.76 21.87
C GLY A 19 -16.89 -10.38 22.05
N ILE A 20 -15.94 -9.98 21.19
CA ILE A 20 -14.57 -10.51 21.19
C ILE A 20 -13.61 -9.35 21.49
N GLN A 21 -12.72 -9.55 22.45
CA GLN A 21 -11.56 -8.69 22.68
C GLN A 21 -10.32 -9.35 22.08
N GLY A 22 -9.39 -8.56 21.56
CA GLY A 22 -8.10 -9.09 21.10
C GLY A 22 -6.93 -8.16 21.34
N TRP A 23 -5.73 -8.71 21.21
CA TRP A 23 -4.45 -8.05 21.38
C TRP A 23 -3.51 -8.44 20.27
N ILE A 24 -2.59 -7.53 19.93
CA ILE A 24 -1.53 -7.77 18.97
C ILE A 24 -0.21 -7.68 19.72
N GLU A 25 0.55 -8.77 19.69
CA GLU A 25 1.95 -8.80 20.14
C GLU A 25 2.84 -8.89 18.90
N TYR A 26 3.90 -8.09 18.84
CA TYR A 26 4.79 -8.05 17.67
C TYR A 26 6.24 -7.85 18.08
N SER A 27 7.15 -8.38 17.24
CA SER A 27 8.59 -8.13 17.37
C SER A 27 8.92 -6.70 16.93
N ALA A 28 9.45 -5.89 17.85
CA ALA A 28 9.85 -4.51 17.57
C ALA A 28 11.05 -4.39 16.62
N ASP A 29 11.77 -5.50 16.37
CA ASP A 29 12.82 -5.57 15.37
C ASP A 29 12.25 -5.61 13.93
N LEU A 30 10.98 -5.99 13.78
CA LEU A 30 10.31 -6.18 12.49
C LEU A 30 9.16 -5.20 12.25
N PHE A 31 8.47 -4.78 13.31
CA PHE A 31 7.28 -3.93 13.21
C PHE A 31 7.35 -2.75 14.17
N ASP A 32 6.85 -1.61 13.71
CA ASP A 32 6.53 -0.47 14.57
C ASP A 32 5.05 -0.49 15.01
N ALA A 33 4.74 0.35 16.00
CA ALA A 33 3.39 0.43 16.56
C ALA A 33 2.34 0.85 15.52
N SER A 34 2.69 1.75 14.59
CA SER A 34 1.80 2.17 13.51
C SER A 34 1.46 1.02 12.57
N THR A 35 2.42 0.17 12.25
CA THR A 35 2.24 -0.99 11.38
C THR A 35 1.36 -2.03 12.07
N ALA A 36 1.61 -2.34 13.34
CA ALA A 36 0.77 -3.25 14.10
C ALA A 36 -0.68 -2.75 14.23
N ALA A 37 -0.86 -1.45 14.51
CA ALA A 37 -2.19 -0.83 14.55
C ALA A 37 -2.91 -0.93 13.20
N LEU A 38 -2.21 -0.64 12.10
CA LEU A 38 -2.76 -0.74 10.75
C LEU A 38 -3.21 -2.17 10.41
N LEU A 39 -2.43 -3.18 10.78
CA LEU A 39 -2.81 -4.59 10.59
C LEU A 39 -4.06 -4.95 11.40
N GLY A 40 -4.19 -4.43 12.63
CA GLY A 40 -5.39 -4.57 13.44
C GLY A 40 -6.61 -3.93 12.81
N GLU A 41 -6.49 -2.69 12.32
CA GLU A 41 -7.56 -1.97 11.63
C GLU A 41 -8.03 -2.71 10.35
N ARG A 42 -7.09 -3.24 9.57
CA ARG A 42 -7.41 -4.07 8.39
C ARG A 42 -8.12 -5.37 8.78
N LEU A 43 -7.68 -6.04 9.85
CA LEU A 43 -8.34 -7.25 10.32
C LEU A 43 -9.79 -6.98 10.75
N VAL A 44 -10.04 -5.89 11.48
CA VAL A 44 -11.40 -5.49 11.86
C VAL A 44 -12.25 -5.24 10.62
N SER A 45 -11.76 -4.46 9.65
CA SER A 45 -12.50 -4.22 8.39
C SER A 45 -12.80 -5.50 7.62
N LEU A 46 -11.86 -6.46 7.59
CA LEU A 46 -12.06 -7.75 6.95
C LEU A 46 -13.16 -8.57 7.65
N LEU A 47 -13.16 -8.59 8.98
CA LEU A 47 -14.17 -9.28 9.78
C LEU A 47 -15.56 -8.65 9.61
N GLU A 48 -15.65 -7.33 9.52
CA GLU A 48 -16.90 -6.61 9.23
C GLU A 48 -17.46 -6.99 7.85
N GLN A 49 -16.60 -7.03 6.82
CA GLN A 49 -17.01 -7.46 5.47
C GLN A 49 -17.50 -8.91 5.45
N ALA A 50 -16.80 -9.81 6.14
CA ALA A 50 -17.17 -11.22 6.25
C ALA A 50 -18.50 -11.40 7.00
N ALA A 51 -18.70 -10.67 8.11
CA ALA A 51 -19.92 -10.72 8.91
C ALA A 51 -21.14 -10.16 8.15
N ALA A 52 -20.95 -9.11 7.36
CA ALA A 52 -22.02 -8.50 6.56
C ALA A 52 -22.47 -9.39 5.38
N ALA A 53 -21.59 -10.23 4.84
CA ALA A 53 -21.87 -11.07 3.68
C ALA A 53 -21.20 -12.46 3.81
N PRO A 54 -21.67 -13.34 4.72
CA PRO A 54 -20.99 -14.59 5.07
C PRO A 54 -20.93 -15.64 3.96
N HIS A 55 -21.73 -15.48 2.90
CA HIS A 55 -21.73 -16.36 1.73
C HIS A 55 -20.83 -15.85 0.59
N ARG A 56 -20.23 -14.67 0.73
CA ARG A 56 -19.33 -14.10 -0.27
C ARG A 56 -18.01 -14.88 -0.28
N PRO A 57 -17.43 -15.18 -1.46
CA PRO A 57 -16.11 -15.82 -1.52
C PRO A 57 -15.04 -14.91 -0.90
N LEU A 58 -14.05 -15.52 -0.24
CA LEU A 58 -12.94 -14.80 0.39
C LEU A 58 -12.17 -13.89 -0.57
N THR A 59 -12.11 -14.24 -1.86
CA THR A 59 -11.45 -13.46 -2.91
C THR A 59 -12.12 -12.12 -3.20
N ALA A 60 -13.35 -11.92 -2.73
CA ALA A 60 -14.09 -10.67 -2.89
C ALA A 60 -14.09 -9.81 -1.61
N LEU A 61 -13.28 -10.16 -0.62
CA LEU A 61 -13.03 -9.33 0.56
C LEU A 61 -11.75 -8.51 0.32
N ASP A 62 -11.82 -7.20 0.56
CA ASP A 62 -10.69 -6.30 0.42
C ASP A 62 -9.93 -6.21 1.75
N VAL A 63 -8.63 -6.54 1.73
CA VAL A 63 -7.74 -6.42 2.89
C VAL A 63 -7.30 -4.98 3.11
N LEU A 64 -7.12 -4.23 2.02
CA LEU A 64 -6.81 -2.81 2.08
C LEU A 64 -8.10 -2.05 2.36
N ARG A 65 -8.02 -1.08 3.26
CA ARG A 65 -9.09 -0.11 3.41
C ARG A 65 -9.20 0.76 2.16
N GLU A 66 -10.33 1.45 2.03
CA GLU A 66 -10.60 2.31 0.87
C GLU A 66 -9.54 3.40 0.68
N ASP A 67 -9.08 4.03 1.76
CA ASP A 67 -8.04 5.06 1.74
C ASP A 67 -6.69 4.50 1.25
N GLU A 68 -6.33 3.31 1.71
CA GLU A 68 -5.09 2.64 1.31
C GLU A 68 -5.13 2.19 -0.14
N ARG A 69 -6.26 1.62 -0.56
CA ARG A 69 -6.48 1.19 -1.95
C ARG A 69 -6.46 2.38 -2.89
N ALA A 70 -7.09 3.50 -2.51
CA ALA A 70 -7.05 4.74 -3.28
C ALA A 70 -5.60 5.22 -3.45
N ARG A 71 -4.82 5.30 -2.36
CA ARG A 71 -3.41 5.71 -2.43
C ARG A 71 -2.59 4.85 -3.40
N VAL A 72 -2.72 3.53 -3.31
CA VAL A 72 -1.98 2.60 -4.19
C VAL A 72 -2.39 2.77 -5.65
N LEU A 73 -3.69 2.93 -5.93
CA LEU A 73 -4.20 2.97 -7.30
C LEU A 73 -4.07 4.34 -7.95
N THR A 74 -4.16 5.43 -7.19
CA THR A 74 -4.21 6.79 -7.72
C THR A 74 -2.98 7.60 -7.32
N GLU A 75 -2.77 7.84 -6.02
CA GLU A 75 -1.72 8.75 -5.54
C GLU A 75 -0.33 8.31 -6.00
N TRP A 76 0.01 7.03 -5.82
CA TRP A 76 1.32 6.50 -6.22
C TRP A 76 1.48 6.37 -7.73
N ASN A 77 0.38 6.23 -8.47
CA ASN A 77 0.40 6.11 -9.93
C ASN A 77 0.23 7.44 -10.67
N ALA A 78 0.16 8.57 -9.95
CA ALA A 78 0.04 9.91 -10.52
C ALA A 78 1.36 10.36 -11.20
N THR A 79 1.75 9.65 -12.25
CA THR A 79 2.99 9.84 -13.03
C THR A 79 2.74 10.53 -14.36
N GLU A 80 1.49 10.97 -14.61
CA GLU A 80 1.14 11.74 -15.80
C GLU A 80 1.96 13.02 -15.87
N ALA A 81 2.78 13.12 -16.91
CA ALA A 81 3.56 14.29 -17.24
C ALA A 81 3.41 14.57 -18.74
N ALA A 82 3.36 15.86 -19.09
CA ALA A 82 3.34 16.25 -20.50
C ALA A 82 4.63 15.81 -21.18
N ALA A 83 4.53 14.79 -22.04
CA ALA A 83 5.63 14.37 -22.91
C ALA A 83 5.57 15.16 -24.22
N GLN A 84 6.72 15.42 -24.83
CA GLN A 84 6.76 15.89 -26.21
C GLN A 84 6.43 14.71 -27.13
N ASP A 85 5.38 14.83 -27.94
CA ASP A 85 4.98 13.83 -28.94
C ASP A 85 5.93 13.75 -30.16
N ALA A 86 7.14 14.31 -30.06
CA ALA A 86 8.11 14.28 -31.13
C ALA A 86 8.94 12.99 -31.11
N PRO A 87 9.13 12.31 -32.26
CA PRO A 87 10.09 11.21 -32.35
C PRO A 87 11.48 11.64 -31.87
N LEU A 88 12.18 10.79 -31.12
CA LEU A 88 13.50 11.10 -30.57
C LEU A 88 14.49 11.66 -31.62
N PRO A 89 14.55 11.16 -32.88
CA PRO A 89 15.42 11.75 -33.89
C PRO A 89 15.07 13.20 -34.26
N GLU A 90 13.80 13.59 -34.20
CA GLU A 90 13.36 14.95 -34.47
C GLU A 90 13.72 15.88 -33.31
N ALA A 91 13.46 15.44 -32.07
CA ALA A 91 13.89 16.16 -30.87
C ALA A 91 15.42 16.38 -30.84
N PHE A 92 16.18 15.36 -31.25
CA PHE A 92 17.64 15.45 -31.37
C PHE A 92 18.08 16.48 -32.42
N ARG A 93 17.47 16.45 -33.63
CA ARG A 93 17.78 17.45 -34.68
C ARG A 93 17.44 18.86 -34.23
N ALA A 94 16.28 19.05 -33.58
CA ALA A 94 15.89 20.33 -33.02
C ALA A 94 16.90 20.83 -31.98
N GLN A 95 17.41 19.94 -31.11
CA GLN A 95 18.46 20.29 -30.16
C GLN A 95 19.78 20.68 -30.85
N ALA A 96 20.23 19.90 -31.83
CA ALA A 96 21.45 20.19 -32.58
C ALA A 96 21.36 21.53 -33.33
N ALA A 97 20.19 21.86 -33.89
CA ALA A 97 19.94 23.14 -34.55
C ALA A 97 19.91 24.32 -33.55
N ARG A 98 19.38 24.12 -32.34
CA ARG A 98 19.36 25.16 -31.29
C ARG A 98 20.74 25.47 -30.73
N THR A 99 21.60 24.47 -30.57
CA THR A 99 22.93 24.63 -29.94
C THR A 99 24.03 23.95 -30.75
N PRO A 100 24.36 24.44 -31.96
CA PRO A 100 25.25 23.72 -32.89
C PRO A 100 26.71 23.63 -32.44
N GLY A 101 27.18 24.58 -31.62
CA GLY A 101 28.55 24.59 -31.10
C GLY A 101 28.73 23.91 -29.74
N ALA A 102 27.67 23.36 -29.15
CA ALA A 102 27.75 22.70 -27.85
C ALA A 102 28.34 21.30 -28.00
N THR A 103 29.30 20.93 -27.15
CA THR A 103 29.87 19.58 -27.11
C THR A 103 28.77 18.56 -26.76
N ALA A 104 28.48 17.65 -27.68
CA ALA A 104 27.49 16.59 -27.48
C ALA A 104 28.09 15.26 -27.00
N LEU A 105 29.39 15.03 -27.26
CA LEU A 105 30.09 13.79 -26.93
C LEU A 105 31.58 14.07 -26.66
N VAL A 106 32.15 13.38 -25.68
CA VAL A 106 33.59 13.28 -25.43
C VAL A 106 33.90 11.80 -25.28
N PHE A 107 34.98 11.35 -25.91
CA PHE A 107 35.41 9.94 -25.91
C PHE A 107 36.83 9.83 -25.34
#